data_AF-A0A9P0I3D2-F1
#
_entry.id   AF-A0A9P0I3D2-F1
#
_cell.length_a   1.000
_cell.length_b   1.000
_cell.length_c   1.000
_cell.angle_alpha   90.00
_cell.angle_beta   90.00
_cell.angle_gamma   90.00
#
_symmetry.space_group_name_H-M   'P 1'
#
loop_
_entity.id
_entity.type
_entity.pdbx_description
1 polymer ?
#
loop_
_entity_poly.entity_id
_entity_poly.type
_entity_poly.pdbx_seq_one_letter_code
_entity_poly.pdbx_strand_id
1 'polypeptide(L)'
;MSRGCSEGYCGPFFISRVYWVDAGKPTLPDDDPDRKEAFEDCARDYHCSIKIIESYMAKFGKDCNNDGVTDCFDYMLINYHGGRACSKPLVHTQSGRRWLQAYRQCRF
;
A
#
# COMPACT_ATOMS: atom_id res chain seq x y z
N MET A 1 2.20 -17.72 5.50
CA MET A 1 1.26 -17.90 4.36
C MET A 1 1.51 -16.77 3.36
N SER A 2 2.33 -16.98 2.34
CA SER A 2 2.40 -16.02 1.22
C SER A 2 1.14 -16.20 0.37
N ARG A 3 0.25 -15.20 0.36
CA ARG A 3 -0.82 -15.17 -0.65
C ARG A 3 -0.15 -15.03 -2.02
N GLY A 4 -0.58 -15.82 -3.00
CA GLY A 4 -0.08 -15.74 -4.37
C GLY A 4 -0.45 -14.42 -5.05
N CYS A 5 -0.32 -14.36 -6.37
CA CYS A 5 -0.79 -13.23 -7.15
C CYS A 5 -2.18 -13.52 -7.72
N SER A 6 -3.07 -12.52 -7.68
CA SER A 6 -4.42 -12.59 -8.24
C SER A 6 -4.80 -11.22 -8.79
N GLU A 7 -5.34 -11.18 -10.01
CA GLU A 7 -5.80 -9.95 -10.68
C GLU A 7 -4.76 -8.80 -10.73
N GLY A 8 -3.47 -9.14 -10.80
CA GLY A 8 -2.38 -8.17 -10.85
C GLY A 8 -1.92 -7.63 -9.48
N TYR A 9 -2.48 -8.16 -8.39
CA TYR A 9 -2.07 -7.87 -7.02
C TYR A 9 -1.39 -9.09 -6.40
N CYS A 10 -0.32 -8.87 -5.63
CA CYS A 10 0.48 -9.95 -5.06
C CYS A 10 0.60 -9.81 -3.54
N GLY A 11 0.66 -10.95 -2.86
CA GLY A 11 1.10 -11.02 -1.48
C GLY A 11 0.04 -10.68 -0.43
N PRO A 12 0.46 -10.63 0.84
CA PRO A 12 -0.46 -10.44 1.97
C PRO A 12 -1.15 -9.07 1.95
N PHE A 13 -0.53 -8.06 1.35
CA PHE A 13 -1.02 -6.68 1.32
C PHE A 13 -1.63 -6.26 -0.02
N PHE A 14 -1.89 -7.19 -0.94
CA PHE A 14 -2.47 -6.89 -2.25
C PHE A 14 -1.73 -5.74 -2.97
N ILE A 15 -0.41 -5.89 -3.12
CA ILE A 15 0.43 -4.86 -3.73
C ILE A 15 0.35 -5.01 -5.25
N SER A 16 0.17 -3.90 -5.97
CA SER A 16 0.26 -3.87 -7.44
C SER A 16 1.67 -3.52 -7.91
N ARG A 17 2.00 -3.88 -9.16
CA ARG A 17 3.31 -3.54 -9.75
C ARG A 17 3.57 -2.03 -9.77
N VAL A 18 2.54 -1.22 -10.02
CA VAL A 18 2.66 0.25 -10.03
C VAL A 18 3.00 0.77 -8.63
N TYR A 19 2.34 0.24 -7.59
CA TYR A 19 2.63 0.61 -6.20
C TYR A 19 4.09 0.29 -5.85
N TRP A 20 4.59 -0.88 -6.25
CA TRP A 20 5.99 -1.28 -6.06
C TRP A 20 6.99 -0.38 -6.80
N VAL A 21 6.69 -0.02 -8.06
CA VAL A 21 7.51 0.94 -8.82
C VAL A 21 7.55 2.30 -8.13
N ASP A 22 6.39 2.80 -7.71
CA ASP A 22 6.27 4.07 -7.01
C ASP A 22 7.01 4.06 -5.67
N ALA A 23 7.09 2.92 -4.99
CA ALA A 23 7.85 2.69 -3.78
C ALA A 23 9.38 2.60 -4.00
N GLY A 24 9.87 2.73 -5.24
CA GLY A 24 11.30 2.66 -5.56
C GLY A 24 11.81 1.26 -5.87
N LYS A 25 10.90 0.33 -6.21
CA LYS A 25 11.21 -1.07 -6.54
C LYS A 25 12.03 -1.84 -5.49
N PRO A 26 11.66 -1.88 -4.19
CA PRO A 26 12.36 -2.72 -3.21
C PRO A 26 12.36 -4.20 -3.63
N THR A 27 13.48 -4.89 -3.44
CA THR A 27 13.63 -6.30 -3.81
C THR A 27 14.08 -7.16 -2.62
N LEU A 28 14.10 -8.47 -2.82
CA LEU A 28 14.78 -9.39 -1.91
C LEU A 28 16.30 -9.09 -1.89
N PRO A 29 17.04 -9.53 -0.86
CA PRO A 29 18.50 -9.39 -0.85
C PRO A 29 19.13 -9.96 -2.12
N ASP A 30 20.11 -9.24 -2.68
CA ASP A 30 20.87 -9.61 -3.87
C ASP A 30 20.05 -9.80 -5.16
N ASP A 31 18.81 -9.30 -5.20
CA ASP A 31 17.94 -9.35 -6.37
C ASP A 31 17.92 -8.03 -7.16
N ASP A 32 17.70 -8.13 -8.47
CA ASP A 32 17.74 -7.00 -9.41
C ASP A 32 16.34 -6.34 -9.54
N PRO A 33 16.19 -5.04 -9.26
CA PRO A 33 14.92 -4.32 -9.39
C PRO A 33 14.38 -4.26 -10.81
N ASP A 34 15.17 -4.54 -11.85
CA ASP A 34 14.72 -4.58 -13.24
C ASP A 34 14.39 -6.00 -13.72
N ARG A 35 14.63 -7.03 -12.89
CA ARG A 35 14.20 -8.40 -13.19
C ARG A 35 12.67 -8.50 -13.19
N LYS A 36 12.15 -9.22 -14.18
CA LYS A 36 10.71 -9.35 -14.43
C LYS A 36 9.92 -9.79 -13.20
N GLU A 37 10.42 -10.78 -12.45
CA GLU A 37 9.73 -11.37 -11.30
C GLU A 37 10.13 -10.76 -9.94
N ALA A 38 11.00 -9.74 -9.91
CA ALA A 38 11.43 -9.08 -8.67
C ALA A 38 10.25 -8.49 -7.88
N PHE A 39 9.26 -7.94 -8.59
CA PHE A 39 8.00 -7.48 -8.00
C PHE A 39 7.25 -8.62 -7.32
N GLU A 40 6.92 -9.70 -8.05
CA GLU A 40 6.13 -10.81 -7.53
C GLU A 40 6.83 -11.52 -6.37
N ASP A 41 8.16 -11.63 -6.42
CA ASP A 41 8.96 -12.26 -5.37
C ASP A 41 8.96 -11.42 -4.09
N CYS A 42 9.25 -10.12 -4.19
CA CYS A 42 9.23 -9.22 -3.04
C CYS A 42 7.81 -9.03 -2.47
N ALA A 43 6.79 -8.88 -3.33
CA ALA A 43 5.42 -8.69 -2.86
C ALA A 43 4.88 -9.93 -2.12
N ARG A 44 5.30 -11.15 -2.48
CA ARG A 44 4.87 -12.38 -1.81
C ARG A 44 5.64 -12.67 -0.51
N ASP A 45 6.86 -12.17 -0.39
CA ASP A 45 7.63 -12.26 0.85
C ASP A 45 7.08 -11.29 1.91
N TYR A 46 6.89 -11.76 3.14
CA TYR A 46 6.26 -10.97 4.19
C TYR A 46 7.09 -9.74 4.58
N HIS A 47 8.41 -9.90 4.73
CA HIS A 47 9.28 -8.80 5.14
C HIS A 47 9.56 -7.84 3.99
N CYS A 48 9.73 -8.35 2.78
CA CYS A 48 9.94 -7.53 1.60
C CYS A 48 8.69 -6.73 1.25
N SER A 49 7.50 -7.33 1.36
CA SER A 49 6.24 -6.61 1.14
C SER A 49 5.99 -5.50 2.17
N ILE A 50 6.45 -5.64 3.42
CA ILE A 50 6.48 -4.54 4.39
C ILE A 50 7.39 -3.40 3.90
N LYS A 51 8.60 -3.71 3.43
CA LYS A 51 9.53 -2.69 2.89
C LYS A 51 8.92 -1.92 1.72
N ILE A 52 8.13 -2.57 0.86
CA ILE A 52 7.40 -1.89 -0.22
C ILE A 52 6.45 -0.84 0.37
N ILE A 53 5.64 -1.22 1.36
CA ILE A 53 4.67 -0.31 1.98
C ILE A 53 5.37 0.83 2.71
N GLU A 54 6.39 0.51 3.52
CA GLU A 54 7.18 1.52 4.24
C GLU A 54 7.82 2.51 3.28
N SER A 55 8.40 2.04 2.18
CA SER A 55 9.03 2.91 1.16
C SER A 55 7.99 3.78 0.44
N TYR A 56 6.80 3.23 0.15
CA TYR A 56 5.70 4.00 -0.41
C TYR A 56 5.22 5.09 0.56
N MET A 57 5.04 4.74 1.84
CA MET A 57 4.59 5.69 2.87
C MET A 57 5.66 6.74 3.19
N ALA A 58 6.94 6.39 3.17
CA ALA A 58 8.03 7.36 3.29
C ALA A 58 8.00 8.40 2.16
N LYS A 59 7.58 8.00 0.95
CA LYS A 59 7.50 8.89 -0.22
C LYS A 59 6.21 9.70 -0.29
N PHE A 60 5.07 9.13 0.11
CA PHE A 60 3.75 9.74 -0.10
C PHE A 60 3.00 10.11 1.18
N GLY A 61 3.54 9.75 2.35
CA GLY A 61 3.00 10.07 3.66
C GLY A 61 2.85 11.58 3.83
N LYS A 62 1.63 11.99 4.17
CA LYS A 62 1.24 13.37 4.44
C LYS A 62 -0.09 13.37 5.17
N ASP A 63 -0.38 14.48 5.83
CA ASP A 63 -1.71 14.75 6.40
C ASP A 63 -2.73 14.85 5.24
N CYS A 64 -3.62 13.87 5.18
CA CYS A 64 -4.61 13.73 4.13
C CYS A 64 -5.97 14.28 4.55
N ASN A 65 -6.28 14.24 5.85
CA ASN A 65 -7.54 14.68 6.43
C ASN A 65 -7.50 16.13 6.97
N ASN A 66 -6.33 16.76 6.97
CA ASN A 66 -6.01 18.09 7.50
C ASN A 66 -6.24 18.25 9.01
N ASP A 67 -5.94 17.21 9.81
CA ASP A 67 -6.04 17.27 11.28
C ASP A 67 -4.75 17.72 11.98
N GLY A 68 -3.68 17.96 11.21
CA GLY A 68 -2.38 18.43 11.68
C GLY A 68 -1.42 17.30 12.05
N VAL A 69 -1.80 16.03 11.87
CA VAL A 69 -0.96 14.86 12.14
C VAL A 69 -0.88 14.00 10.87
N THR A 70 0.19 13.23 10.71
CA THR A 70 0.26 12.16 9.70
C THR A 70 0.23 10.83 10.44
N ASP A 71 -0.89 10.13 10.39
CA ASP A 71 -1.12 8.91 11.16
C ASP A 71 -1.67 7.72 10.33
N CYS A 72 -2.14 6.69 11.03
CA CYS A 72 -2.68 5.48 10.40
C CYS A 72 -3.92 5.78 9.52
N PHE A 73 -4.72 6.78 9.87
CA PHE A 73 -5.86 7.20 9.07
C PHE A 73 -5.41 7.78 7.73
N ASP A 74 -4.35 8.59 7.71
CA ASP A 74 -3.78 9.12 6.47
C ASP A 74 -3.17 8.03 5.59
N TYR A 75 -2.40 7.11 6.19
CA TYR A 75 -1.86 5.97 5.45
C TYR A 75 -2.96 5.07 4.88
N MET A 76 -4.09 4.95 5.58
CA MET A 76 -5.27 4.24 5.08
C MET A 76 -5.91 4.97 3.88
N LEU A 77 -6.01 6.31 3.92
CA LEU A 77 -6.48 7.12 2.78
C LEU A 77 -5.53 7.03 1.58
N ILE A 78 -4.21 7.03 1.82
CA ILE A 78 -3.17 6.87 0.79
C ILE A 78 -3.29 5.50 0.12
N ASN A 79 -3.47 4.41 0.88
CA ASN A 79 -3.64 3.09 0.29
C ASN A 79 -4.90 2.98 -0.59
N TYR A 80 -5.99 3.66 -0.22
CA TYR A 80 -7.23 3.62 -0.99
C TYR A 80 -7.20 4.52 -2.25
N HIS A 81 -6.68 5.74 -2.12
CA HIS A 81 -6.71 6.74 -3.20
C HIS A 81 -5.42 6.84 -4.03
N GLY A 82 -4.33 6.27 -3.55
CA GLY A 82 -2.98 6.51 -4.05
C GLY A 82 -2.36 7.78 -3.47
N GLY A 83 -1.02 7.85 -3.47
CA GLY A 83 -0.25 8.88 -2.77
C GLY A 83 -0.51 10.33 -3.16
N ARG A 84 -1.04 10.60 -4.36
CA ARG A 84 -1.31 11.98 -4.81
C ARG A 84 -2.69 12.51 -4.43
N ALA A 85 -3.68 11.65 -4.22
CA ALA A 85 -5.10 12.06 -4.18
C ALA A 85 -5.85 11.62 -2.91
N CYS A 86 -5.17 11.59 -1.75
CA CYS A 86 -5.72 11.04 -0.51
C CYS A 86 -6.74 11.93 0.24
N SER A 87 -6.94 13.20 -0.16
CA SER A 87 -7.86 14.11 0.55
C SER A 87 -9.33 13.95 0.18
N LYS A 88 -9.68 12.97 -0.66
CA LYS A 88 -11.08 12.72 -1.04
C LYS A 88 -11.80 11.93 0.06
N PRO A 89 -13.06 12.25 0.38
CA PRO A 89 -13.79 11.47 1.38
C PRO A 89 -14.14 10.06 0.87
N LEU A 90 -13.90 9.04 1.71
CA LEU A 90 -14.26 7.65 1.43
C LEU A 90 -15.78 7.40 1.36
N VAL A 91 -16.58 8.25 2.01
CA VAL A 91 -18.02 8.03 2.20
C VAL A 91 -18.83 8.10 0.90
N HIS A 92 -18.29 8.70 -0.16
CA HIS A 92 -18.99 8.91 -1.42
C HIS A 92 -19.19 7.64 -2.25
N THR A 93 -18.33 6.62 -2.06
CA THR A 93 -18.38 5.37 -2.85
C THR A 93 -18.71 4.17 -1.97
N GLN A 94 -19.32 3.12 -2.53
CA GLN A 94 -19.61 1.90 -1.76
C GLN A 94 -18.32 1.20 -1.31
N SER A 95 -17.31 1.16 -2.18
CA SER A 95 -15.97 0.62 -1.87
C SER A 95 -15.30 1.42 -0.75
N GLY A 96 -15.35 2.74 -0.80
CA GLY A 96 -14.76 3.60 0.23
C GLY A 96 -15.47 3.45 1.59
N ARG A 97 -16.80 3.34 1.61
CA ARG A 97 -17.55 3.04 2.84
C ARG A 97 -17.14 1.71 3.46
N ARG A 98 -16.97 0.66 2.64
CA ARG A 98 -16.49 -0.66 3.11
C ARG A 98 -15.06 -0.58 3.65
N TRP A 99 -14.18 0.15 2.97
CA TRP A 99 -12.80 0.36 3.40
C TRP A 99 -12.72 1.09 4.75
N LEU A 100 -13.49 2.17 4.91
CA LEU A 100 -13.60 2.92 6.16
C LEU A 100 -14.17 2.05 7.30
N GLN A 101 -15.15 1.19 7.01
CA GLN A 101 -15.70 0.26 7.99
C GLN A 101 -14.65 -0.75 8.46
N ALA A 102 -13.88 -1.33 7.53
CA ALA A 102 -12.80 -2.27 7.86
C ALA A 102 -11.73 -1.59 8.74
N TYR A 103 -11.32 -0.36 8.39
CA TYR A 103 -10.39 0.42 9.22
C TYR A 103 -10.91 0.59 10.65
N ARG A 104 -12.18 0.98 10.82
CA ARG A 104 -12.79 1.19 12.14
C ARG A 104 -12.82 -0.05 13.02
N GLN A 105 -12.83 -1.25 12.45
CA GLN A 105 -12.78 -2.50 13.21
C GLN A 105 -11.38 -2.79 13.81
N CYS A 106 -10.33 -2.19 13.24
CA CYS A 106 -8.95 -2.33 13.70
C CYS A 106 -8.47 -1.12 14.51
N ARG A 107 -9.30 -0.08 14.66
CA ARG A 107 -8.98 1.13 15.43
C ARG A 107 -9.26 0.85 16.90
N PHE A 108 -8.26 0.27 17.57
CA PHE A 108 -8.27 0.03 19.02
C PHE A 108 -8.43 1.34 19.80
#